data_AF-E4ZCV5-F1
#
_entry.id   AF-E4ZCV5-F1
#
_cell.length_a   1.000
_cell.length_b   1.000
_cell.length_c   1.000
_cell.angle_alpha   90.00
_cell.angle_beta   90.00
_cell.angle_gamma   90.00
#
_symmetry.space_group_name_H-M   'P 1'
#
loop_
_entity.id
_entity.type
_entity.pdbx_description
1 polymer ?
#
loop_
_entity_poly.entity_id
_entity_poly.type
_entity_poly.pdbx_seq_one_letter_code
_entity_poly.pdbx_strand_id
1 'polypeptide(L)'
;MKNLAIFDLDNTLINTDSDHAWPQYLIKKGLVDAAETEAQNEKFYRDYQNSCLDIDAFLKFHLAPLARYSKEELAEFHREFMAEYIIPHISPMQRMLVQSHQMAGDETLVISSTNEFIITPVCRLFGIRNIIGTQLETGSDGRYTGNYIGTPSLKEGKITRLNQWLAERGKTLESYGKTYFYSDSKNDLPLLRLVSEPVAVNPDAELEKEAKEKGWPVLNFK
;
A
#
# COMPACT_ATOMS: atom_id res chain seq x y z
N MET A 1 0.29 27.42 5.07
CA MET A 1 -0.58 26.23 4.89
C MET A 1 0.22 25.00 5.27
N LYS A 2 -0.40 23.99 5.87
CA LYS A 2 0.28 22.72 6.19
C LYS A 2 0.61 22.00 4.88
N ASN A 3 1.70 21.22 4.81
CA ASN A 3 1.92 20.34 3.65
C ASN A 3 1.29 18.98 3.89
N LEU A 4 1.11 18.21 2.81
CA LEU A 4 0.67 16.82 2.82
C LEU A 4 1.79 15.95 2.26
N ALA A 5 2.27 14.99 3.03
CA ALA A 5 3.23 13.99 2.60
C ALA A 5 2.51 12.65 2.43
N ILE A 6 2.39 12.23 1.17
CA ILE A 6 1.75 10.97 0.78
C ILE A 6 2.84 9.95 0.50
N PHE A 7 2.68 8.74 0.99
CA PHE A 7 3.64 7.67 0.78
C PHE A 7 2.93 6.45 0.21
N ASP A 8 3.45 5.88 -0.86
CA ASP A 8 3.24 4.46 -1.13
C ASP A 8 3.96 3.62 -0.05
N LEU A 9 3.59 2.35 0.09
CA LEU A 9 4.11 1.50 1.16
C LEU A 9 5.15 0.50 0.65
N ASP A 10 4.70 -0.45 -0.15
CA ASP A 10 5.47 -1.60 -0.60
C ASP A 10 6.62 -1.14 -1.49
N ASN A 11 7.83 -1.64 -1.29
CA ASN A 11 9.07 -1.16 -1.92
C ASN A 11 9.43 0.33 -1.72
N THR A 12 8.55 1.14 -1.14
CA THR A 12 8.73 2.57 -0.88
C THR A 12 9.14 2.82 0.58
N LEU A 13 8.20 2.66 1.53
CA LEU A 13 8.47 2.80 2.97
C LEU A 13 9.00 1.50 3.59
N ILE A 14 8.78 0.36 2.96
CA ILE A 14 9.35 -0.93 3.36
C ILE A 14 10.07 -1.57 2.16
N ASN A 15 11.23 -2.20 2.39
CA ASN A 15 12.01 -2.86 1.33
C ASN A 15 11.51 -4.29 1.06
N THR A 16 10.20 -4.46 0.95
CA THR A 16 9.51 -5.71 0.63
C THR A 16 8.13 -5.40 0.04
N ASP A 17 7.52 -6.39 -0.58
CA ASP A 17 6.13 -6.35 -1.03
C ASP A 17 5.27 -7.13 -0.02
N SER A 18 4.47 -6.42 0.77
CA SER A 18 3.65 -7.02 1.83
C SER A 18 2.45 -7.80 1.30
N ASP A 19 1.90 -7.43 0.12
CA ASP A 19 0.82 -8.17 -0.52
C ASP A 19 1.31 -9.52 -1.06
N HIS A 20 2.55 -9.56 -1.56
CA HIS A 20 3.21 -10.81 -1.94
C HIS A 20 3.68 -11.63 -0.73
N ALA A 21 4.24 -10.99 0.29
CA ALA A 21 4.80 -11.68 1.46
C ALA A 21 3.72 -12.34 2.34
N TRP A 22 2.53 -11.76 2.43
CA TRP A 22 1.45 -12.29 3.27
C TRP A 22 0.98 -13.70 2.86
N PRO A 23 0.65 -13.99 1.59
CA PRO A 23 0.40 -15.35 1.12
C PRO A 23 1.53 -16.33 1.45
N GLN A 24 2.79 -15.91 1.32
CA GLN A 24 3.95 -16.76 1.65
C GLN A 24 4.00 -17.12 3.14
N TYR A 25 3.66 -16.16 4.02
CA TYR A 25 3.49 -16.42 5.44
C TYR A 25 2.35 -17.43 5.70
N LEU A 26 1.21 -17.25 5.05
CA LEU A 26 0.06 -18.17 5.20
C LEU A 26 0.41 -19.59 4.75
N ILE A 27 1.14 -19.73 3.63
CA ILE A 27 1.66 -21.01 3.12
C ILE A 27 2.61 -21.64 4.14
N LYS A 28 3.59 -20.89 4.65
CA LYS A 28 4.56 -21.37 5.65
C LYS A 28 3.88 -21.88 6.92
N LYS A 29 2.76 -21.28 7.32
CA LYS A 29 1.96 -21.68 8.48
C LYS A 29 0.94 -22.79 8.18
N GLY A 30 0.81 -23.23 6.93
CA GLY A 30 -0.18 -24.22 6.51
C GLY A 30 -1.63 -23.72 6.61
N LEU A 31 -1.84 -22.40 6.58
CA LEU A 31 -3.15 -21.76 6.72
C LEU A 31 -3.92 -21.71 5.38
N VAL A 32 -3.22 -21.91 4.27
CA VAL A 32 -3.76 -22.01 2.91
C VAL A 32 -3.09 -23.17 2.18
N ASP A 33 -3.73 -23.67 1.12
CA ASP A 33 -3.12 -24.69 0.26
C ASP A 33 -2.01 -24.04 -0.59
N ALA A 34 -0.79 -24.57 -0.47
CA ALA A 34 0.38 -24.01 -1.13
C ALA A 34 0.27 -24.10 -2.66
N ALA A 35 -0.12 -25.26 -3.18
CA ALA A 35 -0.15 -25.52 -4.62
C ALA A 35 -1.23 -24.69 -5.31
N GLU A 36 -2.42 -24.61 -4.72
CA GLU A 36 -3.51 -23.76 -5.21
C GLU A 36 -3.11 -22.28 -5.18
N THR A 37 -2.53 -21.84 -4.06
CA THR A 37 -2.17 -20.42 -3.88
C THR A 37 -1.07 -19.98 -4.85
N GLU A 38 -0.03 -20.79 -5.02
CA GLU A 38 1.05 -20.51 -5.96
C GLU A 38 0.56 -20.49 -7.41
N ALA A 39 -0.24 -21.49 -7.81
CA ALA A 39 -0.78 -21.56 -9.17
C ALA A 39 -1.69 -20.36 -9.50
N GLN A 40 -2.52 -19.96 -8.55
CA GLN A 40 -3.43 -18.83 -8.73
C GLN A 40 -2.67 -17.49 -8.77
N ASN A 41 -1.66 -17.32 -7.92
CA ASN A 41 -0.79 -16.13 -7.95
C ASN A 41 -0.01 -16.02 -9.26
N GLU A 42 0.55 -17.13 -9.76
CA GLU A 42 1.23 -17.14 -11.06
C GLU A 42 0.27 -16.76 -12.21
N LYS A 43 -0.98 -17.26 -12.16
CA LYS A 43 -2.01 -16.85 -13.12
C LYS A 43 -2.26 -15.34 -13.05
N PHE A 44 -2.54 -14.79 -11.87
CA PHE A 44 -2.80 -13.35 -11.74
C PHE A 44 -1.60 -12.49 -12.15
N TYR A 45 -0.39 -12.93 -11.82
CA TYR A 45 0.83 -12.24 -12.25
C TYR A 45 0.93 -12.18 -13.78
N ARG A 46 0.67 -13.29 -14.48
CA ARG A 46 0.63 -13.32 -15.95
C ARG A 46 -0.48 -12.43 -16.51
N ASP A 47 -1.67 -12.46 -15.94
CA ASP A 47 -2.78 -11.61 -16.36
C ASP A 47 -2.45 -10.11 -16.17
N TYR A 48 -1.76 -9.77 -15.08
CA TYR A 48 -1.25 -8.43 -14.81
C TYR A 48 -0.21 -7.99 -15.86
N GLN A 49 0.77 -8.83 -16.17
CA GLN A 49 1.77 -8.55 -17.21
C GLN A 49 1.14 -8.32 -18.57
N ASN A 50 0.06 -9.06 -18.89
CA ASN A 50 -0.70 -8.93 -20.13
C ASN A 50 -1.75 -7.81 -20.10
N SER A 51 -1.82 -7.02 -19.02
CA SER A 51 -2.81 -5.95 -18.83
C SER A 51 -4.28 -6.42 -18.93
N CYS A 52 -4.55 -7.68 -18.59
CA CYS A 52 -5.89 -8.28 -18.61
C CYS A 52 -6.33 -8.84 -17.24
N LEU A 53 -5.66 -8.43 -16.16
CA LEU A 53 -6.00 -8.83 -14.80
C LEU A 53 -7.44 -8.43 -14.45
N ASP A 54 -8.23 -9.45 -14.08
CA ASP A 54 -9.50 -9.25 -13.38
C ASP A 54 -9.21 -8.90 -11.91
N ILE A 55 -9.35 -7.61 -11.59
CA ILE A 55 -9.07 -7.06 -10.26
C ILE A 55 -10.03 -7.64 -9.22
N ASP A 56 -11.29 -7.91 -9.57
CA ASP A 56 -12.29 -8.45 -8.65
C ASP A 56 -11.96 -9.88 -8.28
N ALA A 57 -11.61 -10.71 -9.27
CA ALA A 57 -11.17 -12.07 -9.03
C ALA A 57 -9.86 -12.11 -8.21
N PHE A 58 -8.92 -11.22 -8.52
CA PHE A 58 -7.66 -11.08 -7.78
C PHE A 58 -7.89 -10.76 -6.30
N LEU A 59 -8.67 -9.71 -6.01
CA LEU A 59 -8.95 -9.28 -4.64
C LEU A 59 -9.75 -10.34 -3.90
N LYS A 60 -10.79 -10.92 -4.51
CA LYS A 60 -11.59 -11.97 -3.87
C LYS A 60 -10.73 -13.16 -3.43
N PHE A 61 -9.78 -13.56 -4.25
CA PHE A 61 -8.84 -14.64 -3.91
C PHE A 61 -7.94 -14.25 -2.73
N HIS A 62 -7.28 -13.10 -2.79
CA HIS A 62 -6.33 -12.65 -1.75
C HIS A 62 -7.01 -12.33 -0.41
N LEU A 63 -8.28 -11.94 -0.44
CA LEU A 63 -9.05 -11.59 0.75
C LEU A 63 -9.79 -12.79 1.37
N ALA A 64 -10.03 -13.87 0.62
CA ALA A 64 -10.72 -15.06 1.11
C ALA A 64 -10.13 -15.65 2.41
N PRO A 65 -8.80 -15.71 2.62
CA PRO A 65 -8.24 -16.16 3.88
C PRO A 65 -8.72 -15.36 5.10
N LEU A 66 -8.99 -14.06 4.96
CA LEU A 66 -9.44 -13.21 6.07
C LEU A 66 -10.84 -13.61 6.58
N ALA A 67 -11.67 -14.23 5.74
CA ALA A 67 -13.00 -14.69 6.14
C ALA A 67 -12.97 -15.99 6.96
N ARG A 68 -11.88 -16.76 6.86
CA ARG A 68 -11.77 -18.10 7.45
C ARG A 68 -11.40 -18.10 8.92
N TYR A 69 -10.81 -17.01 9.41
CA TYR A 69 -10.26 -16.91 10.77
C TYR A 69 -10.95 -15.82 11.58
N SER A 70 -10.93 -15.97 12.91
CA SER A 70 -11.39 -14.94 13.83
C SER A 70 -10.48 -13.71 13.80
N LYS A 71 -10.96 -12.57 14.31
CA LYS A 71 -10.15 -11.35 14.40
C LYS A 71 -8.95 -11.55 15.31
N GLU A 72 -9.11 -12.35 16.36
CA GLU A 72 -8.07 -12.65 17.34
C GLU A 72 -6.95 -13.49 16.71
N GLU A 73 -7.31 -14.53 15.95
CA GLU A 73 -6.35 -15.34 15.18
C GLU A 73 -5.63 -14.50 14.14
N LEU A 74 -6.38 -13.70 13.36
CA LEU A 74 -5.78 -12.80 12.36
C LEU A 74 -4.82 -11.79 13.00
N ALA A 75 -5.14 -11.27 14.18
CA ALA A 75 -4.25 -10.36 14.91
C ALA A 75 -2.96 -11.04 15.38
N GLU A 76 -3.01 -12.31 15.80
CA GLU A 76 -1.81 -13.11 16.10
C GLU A 76 -1.00 -13.35 14.83
N PHE A 77 -1.64 -13.80 13.76
CA PHE A 77 -0.97 -14.05 12.49
C PHE A 77 -0.29 -12.80 11.94
N HIS A 78 -0.95 -11.65 12.05
CA HIS A 78 -0.39 -10.37 11.64
C HIS A 78 0.81 -9.98 12.49
N ARG A 79 0.76 -10.16 13.82
CA ARG A 79 1.89 -9.90 14.71
C ARG A 79 3.13 -10.73 14.35
N GLU A 80 2.95 -12.02 14.08
CA GLU A 80 4.04 -12.90 13.65
C GLU A 80 4.58 -12.47 12.28
N PHE A 81 3.70 -12.21 11.31
CA PHE A 81 4.05 -11.69 9.99
C PHE A 81 4.85 -10.39 10.08
N MET A 82 4.42 -9.46 10.93
CA MET A 82 5.14 -8.19 11.15
C MET A 82 6.57 -8.41 11.63
N ALA A 83 6.77 -9.32 12.58
CA ALA A 83 8.08 -9.61 13.14
C ALA A 83 9.02 -10.29 12.14
N GLU A 84 8.50 -11.24 11.36
CA GLU A 84 9.32 -12.08 10.47
C GLU A 84 9.50 -11.49 9.05
N TYR A 85 8.48 -10.81 8.50
CA TYR A 85 8.43 -10.42 7.09
C TYR A 85 8.47 -8.91 6.85
N ILE A 86 8.10 -8.07 7.84
CA ILE A 86 8.00 -6.63 7.63
C ILE A 86 9.12 -5.87 8.36
N ILE A 87 9.21 -6.00 9.68
CA ILE A 87 10.14 -5.21 10.50
C ILE A 87 11.61 -5.33 10.04
N PRO A 88 12.13 -6.51 9.67
CA PRO A 88 13.50 -6.64 9.15
C PRO A 88 13.76 -5.86 7.85
N HIS A 89 12.70 -5.54 7.10
CA HIS A 89 12.75 -4.84 5.82
C HIS A 89 12.51 -3.33 5.94
N ILE A 90 12.43 -2.78 7.16
CA ILE A 90 12.32 -1.33 7.38
C ILE A 90 13.70 -0.74 7.66
N SER A 91 14.23 0.04 6.71
CA SER A 91 15.51 0.72 6.89
C SER A 91 15.40 1.95 7.82
N PRO A 92 16.51 2.35 8.47
CA PRO A 92 16.57 3.64 9.19
C PRO A 92 16.23 4.83 8.29
N MET A 93 16.61 4.79 7.01
CA MET A 93 16.37 5.88 6.05
C MET A 93 14.88 6.10 5.79
N GLN A 94 14.09 5.02 5.64
CA GLN A 94 12.63 5.11 5.51
C GLN A 94 11.97 5.69 6.76
N ARG A 95 12.46 5.34 7.95
CA ARG A 95 12.00 5.96 9.21
C ARG A 95 12.32 7.43 9.26
N MET A 96 13.55 7.81 8.91
CA MET A 96 13.99 9.21 8.88
C MET A 96 13.18 10.04 7.90
N LEU A 97 12.84 9.50 6.72
CA LEU A 97 12.00 10.17 5.73
C LEU A 97 10.66 10.58 6.35
N VAL A 98 9.92 9.63 6.94
CA VAL A 98 8.63 9.94 7.56
C VAL A 98 8.79 10.89 8.75
N GLN A 99 9.79 10.66 9.61
CA GLN A 99 10.04 11.51 10.77
C GLN A 99 10.34 12.96 10.38
N SER A 100 11.06 13.18 9.27
CA SER A 100 11.38 14.53 8.81
C SER A 100 10.13 15.34 8.47
N HIS A 101 9.16 14.74 7.79
CA HIS A 101 7.85 15.36 7.52
C HIS A 101 7.06 15.60 8.81
N GLN A 102 7.05 14.63 9.72
CA GLN A 102 6.38 14.78 11.01
C GLN A 102 6.97 15.92 11.85
N MET A 103 8.30 16.04 11.89
CA MET A 103 9.00 17.13 12.58
C MET A 103 8.79 18.49 11.91
N ALA A 104 8.63 18.52 10.58
CA ALA A 104 8.25 19.72 9.83
C ALA A 104 6.78 20.14 10.05
N GLY A 105 5.98 19.31 10.75
CA GLY A 105 4.58 19.55 10.99
C GLY A 105 3.68 19.21 9.80
N ASP A 106 4.15 18.41 8.85
CA ASP A 106 3.37 17.98 7.70
C ASP A 106 2.28 16.96 8.08
N GLU A 107 1.21 16.89 7.30
CA GLU A 107 0.23 15.82 7.42
C GLU A 107 0.72 14.61 6.67
N THR A 108 0.83 13.46 7.33
CA THR A 108 1.30 12.22 6.70
C THR A 108 0.13 11.32 6.34
N LEU A 109 0.17 10.70 5.16
CA LEU A 109 -0.82 9.77 4.63
C LEU A 109 -0.09 8.62 3.93
N VAL A 110 -0.50 7.38 4.19
CA VAL A 110 -0.12 6.23 3.33
C VAL A 110 -1.25 5.95 2.35
N ILE A 111 -0.90 5.72 1.08
CA ILE A 111 -1.81 5.23 0.05
C ILE A 111 -1.21 4.01 -0.67
N SER A 112 -1.81 2.84 -0.51
CA SER A 112 -1.31 1.57 -1.05
C SER A 112 -2.45 0.78 -1.69
N SER A 113 -2.13 -0.09 -2.65
CA SER A 113 -3.06 -1.07 -3.22
C SER A 113 -3.39 -2.19 -2.27
N THR A 114 -2.46 -2.51 -1.38
CA THR A 114 -2.56 -3.57 -0.39
C THR A 114 -3.72 -3.31 0.57
N ASN A 115 -4.37 -4.38 1.02
CA ASN A 115 -5.55 -4.26 1.86
C ASN A 115 -5.22 -3.72 3.26
N GLU A 116 -6.19 -3.03 3.86
CA GLU A 116 -5.99 -2.30 5.11
C GLU A 116 -5.62 -3.19 6.30
N PHE A 117 -6.00 -4.47 6.30
CA PHE A 117 -5.60 -5.41 7.35
C PHE A 117 -4.08 -5.60 7.37
N ILE A 118 -3.46 -5.82 6.21
CA ILE A 118 -2.00 -6.00 6.11
C ILE A 118 -1.28 -4.70 6.48
N ILE A 119 -1.67 -3.57 5.88
CA ILE A 119 -0.85 -2.36 5.93
C ILE A 119 -1.04 -1.53 7.19
N THR A 120 -2.19 -1.65 7.88
CA THR A 120 -2.51 -0.73 8.99
C THR A 120 -1.45 -0.79 10.10
N PRO A 121 -1.08 -1.97 10.63
CA PRO A 121 -0.07 -2.03 11.68
C PRO A 121 1.32 -1.57 11.21
N VAL A 122 1.65 -1.76 9.92
CA VAL A 122 2.88 -1.24 9.32
C VAL A 122 2.92 0.29 9.40
N CYS A 123 1.84 0.95 8.95
CA CYS A 123 1.73 2.40 8.98
C CYS A 123 1.83 2.97 10.40
N ARG A 124 1.29 2.24 11.39
CA ARG A 124 1.39 2.64 12.81
C ARG A 124 2.82 2.59 13.34
N LEU A 125 3.69 1.70 12.85
CA LEU A 125 5.12 1.69 13.20
C LEU A 125 5.85 2.96 12.75
N PHE A 126 5.36 3.62 11.69
CA PHE A 126 5.84 4.92 11.24
C PHE A 126 5.14 6.10 11.93
N GLY A 127 4.19 5.85 12.84
CA GLY A 127 3.37 6.88 13.48
C GLY A 127 2.31 7.49 12.56
N ILE A 128 2.09 6.93 11.36
CA ILE A 128 1.12 7.44 10.39
C ILE A 128 -0.27 6.91 10.73
N ARG A 129 -1.26 7.81 10.81
CA ARG A 129 -2.65 7.48 11.17
C ARG A 129 -3.64 7.53 10.00
N ASN A 130 -3.35 8.35 9.00
CA ASN A 130 -4.15 8.44 7.79
C ASN A 130 -3.67 7.36 6.82
N ILE A 131 -4.55 6.45 6.44
CA ILE A 131 -4.22 5.26 5.64
C ILE A 131 -5.33 5.07 4.61
N ILE A 132 -4.95 4.91 3.36
CA ILE A 132 -5.82 4.54 2.25
C ILE A 132 -5.28 3.22 1.69
N GLY A 133 -5.93 2.12 2.06
CA GLY A 133 -5.74 0.80 1.46
C GLY A 133 -7.01 0.34 0.75
N THR A 134 -6.95 -0.86 0.18
CA THR A 134 -8.17 -1.58 -0.20
C THR A 134 -8.99 -1.88 1.06
N GLN A 135 -10.19 -1.30 1.14
CA GLN A 135 -11.06 -1.40 2.32
C GLN A 135 -11.75 -2.75 2.35
N LEU A 136 -11.79 -3.36 3.53
CA LEU A 136 -12.33 -4.70 3.69
C LEU A 136 -13.79 -4.67 4.11
N GLU A 137 -14.60 -5.52 3.50
CA GLU A 137 -15.98 -5.71 3.95
C GLU A 137 -15.98 -6.49 5.27
N THR A 138 -16.72 -5.97 6.25
CA THR A 138 -16.99 -6.65 7.51
C THR A 138 -18.48 -6.95 7.65
N GLY A 139 -18.81 -8.19 8.02
CA GLY A 139 -20.17 -8.62 8.31
C GLY A 139 -20.73 -7.97 9.58
N SER A 140 -22.01 -8.24 9.86
CA SER A 140 -22.70 -7.74 11.06
C SER A 140 -22.14 -8.27 12.38
N ASP A 141 -21.44 -9.41 12.34
CA ASP A 141 -20.69 -9.99 13.45
C ASP A 141 -19.28 -9.37 13.61
N GLY A 142 -18.97 -8.38 12.77
CA GLY A 142 -17.69 -7.70 12.73
C GLY A 142 -16.58 -8.50 12.06
N ARG A 143 -16.78 -9.73 11.58
CA ARG A 143 -15.74 -10.52 10.91
C ARG A 143 -15.56 -10.07 9.46
N TYR A 144 -14.36 -10.27 8.89
CA TYR A 144 -14.16 -10.04 7.46
C TYR A 144 -14.98 -11.03 6.63
N THR A 145 -15.59 -10.58 5.55
CA THR A 145 -16.38 -11.44 4.66
C THR A 145 -15.53 -12.08 3.55
N GLY A 146 -14.31 -11.58 3.35
CA GLY A 146 -13.45 -11.94 2.21
C GLY A 146 -13.73 -11.11 0.96
N ASN A 147 -14.58 -10.09 1.04
CA ASN A 147 -14.78 -9.10 0.00
C ASN A 147 -14.17 -7.74 0.39
N TYR A 148 -14.18 -6.80 -0.56
CA TYR A 148 -13.78 -5.42 -0.35
C TYR A 148 -14.97 -4.48 -0.56
N ILE A 149 -14.87 -3.26 -0.07
CA ILE A 149 -15.88 -2.21 -0.29
C ILE A 149 -15.28 -0.99 -1.00
N GLY A 150 -16.14 -0.27 -1.73
CA GLY A 150 -15.77 0.97 -2.41
C GLY A 150 -14.80 0.75 -3.58
N THR A 151 -13.98 1.76 -3.87
CA THR A 151 -13.01 1.71 -4.96
C THR A 151 -11.68 1.11 -4.45
N PRO A 152 -11.12 0.06 -5.06
CA PRO A 152 -9.79 -0.42 -4.73
C PRO A 152 -8.73 0.67 -4.95
N SER A 153 -7.73 0.72 -4.09
CA SER A 153 -6.68 1.74 -4.12
C SER A 153 -5.56 1.35 -5.12
N LEU A 154 -5.95 0.99 -6.35
CA LEU A 154 -5.05 0.53 -7.42
C LEU A 154 -5.04 1.54 -8.57
N LYS A 155 -3.83 1.91 -9.06
CA LYS A 155 -3.62 2.82 -10.19
C LYS A 155 -4.47 4.10 -10.06
N GLU A 156 -5.34 4.42 -11.03
CA GLU A 156 -6.25 5.57 -11.00
C GLU A 156 -7.20 5.55 -9.79
N GLY A 157 -7.51 4.36 -9.26
CA GLY A 157 -8.26 4.19 -8.02
C GLY A 157 -7.59 4.89 -6.83
N LYS A 158 -6.26 5.01 -6.79
CA LYS A 158 -5.56 5.81 -5.76
C LYS A 158 -5.97 7.28 -5.82
N ILE A 159 -6.10 7.86 -7.02
CA ILE A 159 -6.54 9.25 -7.18
C ILE A 159 -7.98 9.42 -6.70
N THR A 160 -8.88 8.52 -7.10
CA THR A 160 -10.27 8.53 -6.64
C THR A 160 -10.36 8.46 -5.12
N ARG A 161 -9.62 7.54 -4.50
CA ARG A 161 -9.60 7.37 -3.04
C ARG A 161 -8.96 8.54 -2.31
N LEU A 162 -7.91 9.15 -2.84
CA LEU A 162 -7.31 10.37 -2.30
C LEU A 162 -8.31 11.53 -2.32
N ASN A 163 -9.01 11.74 -3.44
CA ASN A 163 -10.01 12.79 -3.55
C ASN A 163 -11.21 12.57 -2.61
N GLN A 164 -11.66 11.33 -2.43
CA GLN A 164 -12.68 11.00 -1.44
C GLN A 164 -12.21 11.33 -0.02
N TRP A 165 -11.01 10.90 0.37
CA TRP A 165 -10.42 11.18 1.68
C TRP A 165 -10.28 12.69 1.96
N LEU A 166 -9.94 13.48 0.94
CA LEU A 166 -9.88 14.94 1.01
C LEU A 166 -11.28 15.55 1.14
N ALA A 167 -12.24 15.13 0.32
CA ALA A 167 -13.60 15.65 0.29
C ALA A 167 -14.35 15.39 1.61
N GLU A 168 -14.18 14.22 2.22
CA GLU A 168 -14.71 13.89 3.56
C GLU A 168 -14.25 14.87 4.65
N ARG A 169 -13.11 15.54 4.42
CA ARG A 169 -12.53 16.54 5.32
C ARG A 169 -12.81 17.99 4.87
N GLY A 170 -13.63 18.17 3.83
CA GLY A 170 -13.88 19.48 3.22
C GLY A 170 -12.63 20.12 2.62
N LYS A 171 -11.68 19.31 2.13
CA LYS A 171 -10.40 19.75 1.58
C LYS A 171 -10.23 19.31 0.12
N THR A 172 -9.26 19.89 -0.54
CA THR A 172 -8.68 19.46 -1.81
C THR A 172 -7.15 19.48 -1.71
N LEU A 173 -6.40 19.12 -2.75
CA LEU A 173 -4.94 19.21 -2.74
C LEU A 173 -4.47 20.66 -2.59
N GLU A 174 -5.20 21.61 -3.17
CA GLU A 174 -4.95 23.06 -3.09
C GLU A 174 -5.16 23.63 -1.68
N SER A 175 -5.75 22.85 -0.77
CA SER A 175 -5.84 23.21 0.66
C SER A 175 -4.51 23.09 1.40
N TYR A 176 -3.49 22.48 0.77
CA TYR A 176 -2.15 22.29 1.33
C TYR A 176 -1.13 23.22 0.65
N GLY A 177 -0.02 23.50 1.34
CA GLY A 177 1.07 24.29 0.79
C GLY A 177 1.82 23.54 -0.30
N LYS A 178 2.42 22.41 0.08
CA LYS A 178 3.00 21.42 -0.82
C LYS A 178 2.32 20.07 -0.62
N THR A 179 2.25 19.30 -1.70
CA THR A 179 1.84 17.90 -1.71
C THR A 179 3.02 17.06 -2.21
N TYR A 180 3.48 16.13 -1.38
CA TYR A 180 4.53 15.19 -1.73
C TYR A 180 3.92 13.84 -2.02
N PHE A 181 4.50 13.11 -2.97
CA PHE A 181 4.20 11.70 -3.14
C PHE A 181 5.47 10.90 -3.42
N TYR A 182 5.71 9.89 -2.58
CA TYR A 182 6.82 8.96 -2.67
C TYR A 182 6.30 7.62 -3.19
N SER A 183 6.88 7.10 -4.27
CA SER A 183 6.51 5.78 -4.82
C SER A 183 7.67 5.16 -5.61
N ASP A 184 7.67 3.83 -5.72
CA ASP A 184 8.61 3.03 -6.50
C ASP A 184 8.06 2.61 -7.88
N SER A 185 6.76 2.73 -8.11
CA SER A 185 6.10 2.05 -9.24
C SER A 185 5.61 3.00 -10.32
N LYS A 186 5.74 2.58 -11.58
CA LYS A 186 5.08 3.21 -12.72
C LYS A 186 3.55 3.29 -12.58
N ASN A 187 2.93 2.38 -11.82
CA ASN A 187 1.49 2.37 -11.59
C ASN A 187 0.99 3.64 -10.87
N ASP A 188 1.91 4.31 -10.18
CA ASP A 188 1.67 5.51 -9.40
C ASP A 188 2.00 6.80 -10.16
N LEU A 189 2.47 6.69 -11.41
CA LEU A 189 2.71 7.85 -12.29
C LEU A 189 1.51 8.80 -12.39
N PRO A 190 0.25 8.35 -12.49
CA PRO A 190 -0.89 9.26 -12.49
C PRO A 190 -0.93 10.17 -11.25
N LEU A 191 -0.63 9.64 -10.06
CA LEU A 191 -0.63 10.42 -8.82
C LEU A 191 0.66 11.23 -8.64
N LEU A 192 1.82 10.71 -9.05
CA LEU A 192 3.08 11.46 -9.07
C LEU A 192 2.98 12.71 -9.96
N ARG A 193 2.30 12.61 -11.11
CA ARG A 193 2.07 13.74 -12.01
C ARG A 193 1.10 14.79 -11.44
N LEU A 194 0.31 14.45 -10.42
CA LEU A 194 -0.72 15.31 -9.83
C LEU A 194 -0.18 16.17 -8.67
N VAL A 195 0.76 15.65 -7.89
CA VAL A 195 1.29 16.35 -6.71
C VAL A 195 2.33 17.40 -7.07
N SER A 196 2.59 18.35 -6.17
CA SER A 196 3.58 19.41 -6.40
C SER A 196 5.03 18.93 -6.27
N GLU A 197 5.27 17.90 -5.45
CA GLU A 197 6.61 17.39 -5.10
C GLU A 197 6.66 15.86 -5.28
N PRO A 198 6.68 15.35 -6.52
CA PRO A 198 6.85 13.92 -6.80
C PRO A 198 8.26 13.45 -6.49
N VAL A 199 8.38 12.30 -5.84
CA VAL A 199 9.67 11.68 -5.51
C VAL A 199 9.64 10.20 -5.85
N ALA A 200 10.57 9.77 -6.70
CA ALA A 200 10.77 8.37 -7.01
C ALA A 200 11.62 7.71 -5.91
N VAL A 201 11.21 6.56 -5.40
CA VAL A 201 11.91 5.81 -4.34
C VAL A 201 12.14 4.39 -4.82
N ASN A 202 13.39 3.92 -4.93
CA ASN A 202 13.71 2.60 -5.47
C ASN A 202 13.00 2.31 -6.82
N PRO A 203 12.95 3.26 -7.78
CA PRO A 203 12.00 3.20 -8.87
C PRO A 203 12.20 2.01 -9.81
N ASP A 204 11.10 1.50 -10.35
CA ASP A 204 11.15 0.64 -11.53
C ASP A 204 11.70 1.40 -12.76
N ALA A 205 12.05 0.68 -13.82
CA ALA A 205 12.71 1.25 -14.99
C ALA A 205 11.87 2.34 -15.70
N GLU A 206 10.54 2.24 -15.66
CA GLU A 206 9.66 3.22 -16.30
C GLU A 206 9.53 4.48 -15.45
N LEU A 207 9.39 4.33 -14.13
CA LEU A 207 9.39 5.46 -13.21
C LEU A 207 10.75 6.16 -13.19
N GLU A 208 11.86 5.42 -13.20
CA GLU A 208 13.21 6.00 -13.22
C GLU A 208 13.42 6.84 -14.49
N LYS A 209 12.94 6.35 -15.64
CA LYS A 209 13.00 7.09 -16.90
C LYS A 209 12.21 8.40 -16.81
N GLU A 210 10.96 8.37 -16.33
CA GLU A 210 10.16 9.58 -16.22
C GLU A 210 10.73 10.56 -15.19
N ALA A 211 11.25 10.06 -14.07
CA ALA A 211 11.91 10.89 -13.06
C ALA A 211 13.12 11.63 -13.65
N LYS A 212 13.96 10.95 -14.44
CA LYS A 212 15.08 11.58 -15.16
C LYS A 212 14.62 12.63 -16.17
N GLU A 213 13.60 12.31 -16.97
CA GLU A 213 13.06 13.21 -17.99
C GLU A 213 12.46 14.49 -17.39
N LYS A 214 11.82 14.38 -16.21
CA LYS A 214 11.14 15.50 -15.54
C LYS A 214 11.96 16.15 -14.42
N GLY A 215 13.15 15.63 -14.13
CA GLY A 215 14.00 16.10 -13.03
C GLY A 215 13.43 15.84 -11.64
N TRP A 216 12.61 14.79 -11.48
CA TRP A 216 12.11 14.40 -10.16
C TRP A 216 13.23 13.82 -9.30
N PRO A 217 13.28 14.11 -7.99
CA PRO A 217 14.22 13.48 -7.08
C PRO A 217 14.06 11.95 -7.08
N VAL A 218 15.20 11.25 -7.04
CA VAL A 218 15.26 9.79 -6.91
C VAL A 218 15.99 9.45 -5.62
N LEU A 219 15.34 8.65 -4.76
CA LEU A 219 15.91 8.10 -3.53
C LEU A 219 16.12 6.60 -3.70
N ASN A 220 17.23 6.08 -3.18
CA ASN A 220 17.50 4.63 -3.14
C ASN A 220 17.81 4.22 -1.71
N PHE A 221 17.01 3.29 -1.18
CA PHE A 221 17.08 2.75 0.18
C PHE A 221 17.38 1.25 0.23
N LYS A 222 17.57 0.63 -0.94
CA LYS A 222 17.99 -0.77 -1.11
C LYS A 222 19.51 -0.88 -1.09
#